data_AF-A0A828YZP1-F1
#
_entry.id   AF-A0A828YZP1-F1
#
_cell.length_a   1.000
_cell.length_b   1.000
_cell.length_c   1.000
_cell.angle_alpha   90.00
_cell.angle_beta   90.00
_cell.angle_gamma   90.00
#
_symmetry.space_group_name_H-M   'P 1'
#
loop_
_entity.id
_entity.type
_entity.pdbx_description
1 polymer ?
#
loop_
_entity_poly.entity_id
_entity_poly.type
_entity_poly.pdbx_seq_one_letter_code
_entity_poly.pdbx_strand_id
1 'polypeptide(L)'
;MKDPYKLGEIILEREIRFAIDKEKREVLIKIGKPKIHPEPDIGWYCPLQIIGIGPEKIHAALGFDSLSSVENGLKMIGGFLVRYFQKLYPTDLTWLNSEHFGFPSLETLENFAKEETDRMNLFQKHKVRIQWKHKTVDAENWI
;
A
#
# COMPACT_ATOMS: atom_id res chain seq x y z
N MET A 1 -1.64 13.00 -19.97
CA MET A 1 -0.29 12.52 -19.58
C MET A 1 -0.31 11.00 -19.61
N LYS A 2 0.68 10.35 -20.23
CA LYS A 2 0.83 8.89 -20.13
C LYS A 2 1.21 8.55 -18.69
N ASP A 3 0.62 7.51 -18.12
CA ASP A 3 1.07 7.00 -16.82
C ASP A 3 2.56 6.64 -16.91
N PRO A 4 3.41 7.14 -16.00
CA PRO A 4 4.84 6.85 -16.03
C PRO A 4 5.14 5.38 -15.69
N TYR A 5 4.19 4.68 -15.05
CA TYR A 5 4.34 3.30 -14.61
C TYR A 5 3.53 2.33 -15.47
N LYS A 6 4.05 1.11 -15.61
CA LYS A 6 3.36 -0.03 -16.23
C LYS A 6 3.10 -1.11 -15.19
N LEU A 7 1.93 -1.74 -15.25
CA LEU A 7 1.53 -2.78 -14.30
C LEU A 7 2.47 -3.99 -14.36
N GLY A 8 2.87 -4.42 -15.56
CA GLY A 8 3.79 -5.54 -15.74
C GLY A 8 3.16 -6.90 -15.41
N GLU A 9 3.97 -7.82 -14.90
CA GLU A 9 3.52 -9.15 -14.43
C GLU A 9 2.62 -8.98 -13.21
N ILE A 10 1.38 -9.44 -13.29
CA ILE A 10 0.41 -9.38 -12.19
C ILE A 10 0.68 -10.56 -11.26
N ILE A 11 0.87 -10.27 -9.97
CA ILE A 11 1.16 -11.28 -8.94
C ILE A 11 0.02 -11.47 -7.94
N LEU A 12 -0.89 -10.49 -7.83
CA LEU A 12 -2.07 -10.57 -6.97
C LEU A 12 -3.26 -9.87 -7.63
N GLU A 13 -4.45 -10.44 -7.46
CA GLU A 13 -5.72 -9.84 -7.86
C GLU A 13 -6.75 -9.97 -6.74
N ARG A 14 -7.67 -9.01 -6.66
CA ARG A 14 -8.83 -9.06 -5.77
C ARG A 14 -10.03 -8.42 -6.43
N GLU A 15 -11.16 -9.12 -6.43
CA GLU A 15 -12.46 -8.57 -6.82
C GLU A 15 -13.25 -8.21 -5.55
N ILE A 16 -13.83 -7.02 -5.54
CA ILE A 16 -14.70 -6.55 -4.46
C ILE A 16 -16.04 -6.19 -5.06
N ARG A 17 -17.11 -6.76 -4.52
CA ARG A 17 -18.48 -6.38 -4.86
C ARG A 17 -19.03 -5.53 -3.73
N PHE A 18 -19.50 -4.35 -4.10
CA PHE A 18 -20.06 -3.37 -3.16
C PHE A 18 -21.49 -3.05 -3.58
N ALA A 19 -22.40 -2.98 -2.60
CA ALA A 19 -23.78 -2.61 -2.85
C ALA A 19 -24.32 -1.71 -1.73
N ILE A 20 -25.02 -0.64 -2.12
CA ILE A 20 -25.85 0.18 -1.25
C ILE A 20 -27.21 0.33 -1.91
N ASP A 21 -28.26 -0.07 -1.19
CA ASP A 21 -29.64 -0.15 -1.70
C ASP A 21 -29.73 -0.86 -3.05
N LYS A 22 -29.99 -0.11 -4.12
CA LYS A 22 -30.11 -0.62 -5.50
C LYS A 22 -28.82 -0.45 -6.31
N GLU A 23 -27.87 0.32 -5.82
CA GLU A 23 -26.60 0.54 -6.51
C GLU A 23 -25.64 -0.61 -6.21
N LYS A 24 -25.06 -1.17 -7.27
CA LYS A 24 -24.04 -2.22 -7.20
C LYS A 24 -22.81 -1.76 -7.96
N ARG A 25 -21.64 -2.09 -7.44
CA ARG A 25 -20.35 -1.81 -8.05
C ARG A 25 -19.44 -3.01 -7.89
N GLU A 26 -18.63 -3.24 -8.91
CA GLU A 26 -17.56 -4.23 -8.89
C GLU A 26 -16.24 -3.49 -9.03
N VAL A 27 -15.29 -3.84 -8.17
CA VAL A 27 -13.97 -3.25 -8.14
C VAL A 27 -12.96 -4.35 -8.33
N LEU A 28 -12.14 -4.24 -9.38
CA LEU A 28 -11.04 -5.16 -9.64
C LEU A 28 -9.72 -4.48 -9.29
N ILE A 29 -8.97 -5.12 -8.40
CA ILE A 29 -7.67 -4.65 -7.94
C ILE A 29 -6.63 -5.60 -8.52
N LYS A 30 -5.61 -5.03 -9.15
CA LYS A 30 -4.47 -5.77 -9.69
C LYS A 30 -3.19 -5.19 -9.12
N ILE A 31 -2.31 -6.07 -8.63
CA ILE A 31 -1.00 -5.70 -8.11
C ILE A 31 0.05 -6.39 -8.95
N GLY A 32 0.92 -5.59 -9.55
CA GLY A 32 2.05 -6.06 -10.32
C GLY A 32 3.24 -6.41 -9.44
N LYS A 33 4.19 -7.14 -10.01
CA LYS A 33 5.43 -7.52 -9.35
C LYS A 33 6.24 -6.28 -8.93
N PRO A 34 6.69 -6.19 -7.67
CA PRO A 34 7.59 -5.13 -7.23
C PRO A 34 8.86 -5.05 -8.07
N LYS A 35 9.34 -3.83 -8.29
CA LYS A 35 10.53 -3.53 -9.08
C LYS A 35 11.36 -2.46 -8.41
N ILE A 36 12.65 -2.47 -8.70
CA ILE A 36 13.53 -1.35 -8.36
C ILE A 36 13.16 -0.18 -9.27
N HIS A 37 13.03 1.00 -8.68
CA HIS A 37 12.75 2.23 -9.39
C HIS A 37 13.97 2.63 -10.25
N PRO A 38 13.77 3.13 -11.49
CA PRO A 38 14.88 3.56 -12.34
C PRO A 38 15.73 4.69 -11.74
N GLU A 39 15.12 5.54 -10.90
CA GLU A 39 15.83 6.55 -10.11
C GLU A 39 16.42 5.89 -8.84
N PRO A 40 17.75 5.88 -8.66
CA PRO A 40 18.42 5.12 -7.61
C PRO A 40 17.97 5.46 -6.19
N ASP A 41 17.63 6.73 -5.93
CA ASP A 41 17.31 7.25 -4.60
C ASP A 41 15.87 6.91 -4.14
N ILE A 42 15.03 6.40 -5.05
CA ILE A 42 13.62 6.07 -4.74
C ILE A 42 13.49 4.63 -4.19
N GLY A 43 14.43 3.74 -4.51
CA GLY A 43 14.40 2.36 -4.01
C GLY A 43 13.43 1.46 -4.77
N TRP A 44 12.49 0.82 -4.06
CA TRP A 44 11.53 -0.13 -4.66
C TRP A 44 10.16 0.50 -4.86
N TYR A 45 9.43 0.00 -5.85
CA TYR A 45 8.02 0.30 -6.02
C TYR A 45 7.20 -0.92 -6.43
N CYS A 46 5.93 -0.93 -6.04
CA CYS A 46 4.95 -1.92 -6.43
C CYS A 46 3.87 -1.24 -7.29
N PRO A 47 3.76 -1.59 -8.60
CA PRO A 47 2.72 -1.04 -9.45
C PRO A 47 1.37 -1.67 -9.14
N LEU A 48 0.31 -0.86 -9.09
CA LEU A 48 -1.05 -1.34 -8.82
C LEU A 48 -2.09 -0.57 -9.63
N GLN A 49 -3.23 -1.21 -9.88
CA GLN A 49 -4.35 -0.61 -10.58
C GLN A 49 -5.66 -0.98 -9.86
N ILE A 50 -6.56 -0.01 -9.76
CA ILE A 50 -7.91 -0.19 -9.23
C ILE A 50 -8.88 0.17 -10.36
N ILE A 51 -9.74 -0.78 -10.72
CA ILE A 51 -10.66 -0.71 -11.87
C ILE A 51 -12.08 -0.73 -11.32
N GLY A 52 -13.00 0.02 -11.92
CA GLY A 52 -14.40 0.12 -11.49
C GLY A 52 -14.69 1.29 -10.55
N ILE A 53 -13.66 2.03 -10.11
CA ILE A 53 -13.80 3.26 -9.31
C ILE A 53 -12.81 4.35 -9.72
N GLY A 54 -13.30 5.58 -9.81
CA GLY A 54 -12.47 6.76 -10.07
C GLY A 54 -11.63 6.66 -11.35
N PRO A 55 -10.49 7.36 -11.42
CA PRO A 55 -9.54 7.22 -12.52
C PRO A 55 -8.80 5.88 -12.42
N GLU A 56 -8.99 4.99 -13.40
CA GLU A 56 -8.39 3.64 -13.46
C GLU A 56 -6.91 3.63 -13.88
N LYS A 57 -6.14 4.59 -13.34
CA LYS A 57 -4.73 4.77 -13.65
C LYS A 57 -3.84 3.79 -12.89
N ILE A 58 -2.61 3.64 -13.36
CA ILE A 58 -1.60 2.83 -12.67
C ILE A 58 -0.93 3.70 -11.61
N HIS A 59 -0.95 3.20 -10.37
CA HIS A 59 -0.25 3.79 -9.24
C HIS A 59 1.06 3.04 -8.98
N ALA A 60 2.01 3.70 -8.34
CA ALA A 60 3.24 3.08 -7.83
C ALA A 60 3.33 3.33 -6.32
N ALA A 61 3.27 2.26 -5.54
CA ALA A 61 3.50 2.32 -4.10
C ALA A 61 4.99 2.14 -3.82
N LEU A 62 5.62 3.18 -3.30
CA LEU A 62 7.05 3.17 -2.98
C LEU A 62 7.33 2.38 -1.71
N GLY A 63 8.51 1.79 -1.61
CA GLY A 63 8.98 1.05 -0.45
C GLY A 63 10.50 1.02 -0.37
N PHE A 64 10.99 0.79 0.84
CA PHE A 64 12.42 0.61 1.10
C PHE A 64 12.96 -0.63 0.39
N ASP A 65 12.15 -1.69 0.33
CA ASP A 65 12.40 -2.95 -0.32
C ASP A 65 11.14 -3.47 -1.03
N SER A 66 11.24 -4.64 -1.66
CA SER A 66 10.11 -5.25 -2.35
C SER A 66 8.93 -5.53 -1.40
N LEU A 67 9.19 -5.94 -0.16
CA LEU A 67 8.14 -6.29 0.81
C LEU A 67 7.35 -5.05 1.23
N SER A 68 8.06 -4.03 1.73
CA SER A 68 7.47 -2.75 2.15
C SER A 68 6.73 -2.05 1.01
N SER A 69 7.19 -2.19 -0.24
CA SER A 69 6.47 -1.64 -1.39
C SER A 69 5.11 -2.31 -1.61
N VAL A 70 4.99 -3.62 -1.36
CA VAL A 70 3.71 -4.34 -1.39
C VAL A 70 2.82 -3.90 -0.23
N GLU A 71 3.35 -3.85 0.98
CA GLU A 71 2.60 -3.40 2.17
C GLU A 71 2.03 -1.99 1.99
N ASN A 72 2.85 -1.07 1.48
CA ASN A 72 2.42 0.29 1.14
C ASN A 72 1.37 0.29 0.02
N GLY A 73 1.48 -0.62 -0.95
CA GLY A 73 0.46 -0.82 -1.98
C GLY A 73 -0.89 -1.23 -1.40
N LEU A 74 -0.91 -2.17 -0.45
CA LEU A 74 -2.12 -2.60 0.24
C LEU A 74 -2.76 -1.46 1.05
N LYS A 75 -1.95 -0.69 1.79
CA LYS A 75 -2.41 0.51 2.52
C LYS A 75 -2.99 1.57 1.56
N MET A 76 -2.33 1.80 0.43
CA MET A 76 -2.77 2.73 -0.60
C MET A 76 -4.12 2.33 -1.20
N ILE A 77 -4.31 1.05 -1.53
CA ILE A 77 -5.57 0.52 -2.06
C ILE A 77 -6.71 0.75 -1.06
N GLY A 78 -6.51 0.37 0.21
CA GLY A 78 -7.50 0.60 1.27
C GLY A 78 -7.89 2.08 1.37
N GLY A 79 -6.90 2.97 1.39
CA GLY A 79 -7.14 4.42 1.44
C GLY A 79 -7.91 4.95 0.23
N PHE A 80 -7.64 4.47 -0.99
CA PHE A 80 -8.40 4.86 -2.18
C PHE A 80 -9.84 4.38 -2.15
N LEU A 81 -10.08 3.12 -1.75
CA LEU A 81 -11.43 2.56 -1.64
C LEU A 81 -12.27 3.37 -0.64
N VAL A 82 -11.75 3.60 0.56
CA VAL A 82 -12.41 4.37 1.61
C VAL A 82 -12.74 5.77 1.12
N ARG A 83 -11.76 6.51 0.59
CA ARG A 83 -11.97 7.87 0.10
C ARG A 83 -12.99 7.93 -1.03
N TYR A 84 -12.97 6.96 -1.94
CA TYR A 84 -13.92 6.92 -3.05
C TYR A 84 -15.35 6.71 -2.55
N PHE A 85 -15.59 5.68 -1.73
CA PHE A 85 -16.93 5.37 -1.23
C PHE A 85 -17.44 6.42 -0.25
N GLN A 86 -16.60 6.96 0.63
CA GLN A 86 -16.99 8.09 1.49
C GLN A 86 -17.34 9.35 0.69
N LYS A 87 -16.65 9.61 -0.42
CA LYS A 87 -17.01 10.74 -1.29
C LYS A 87 -18.34 10.52 -2.01
N LEU A 88 -18.67 9.28 -2.38
CA LEU A 88 -19.95 8.94 -2.99
C LEU A 88 -21.11 8.96 -1.98
N TYR A 89 -20.85 8.55 -0.74
CA TYR A 89 -21.84 8.44 0.33
C TYR A 89 -21.37 9.18 1.59
N PRO A 90 -21.29 10.53 1.54
CA PRO A 90 -20.63 11.35 2.56
C PRO A 90 -21.33 11.35 3.92
N THR A 91 -22.60 10.94 3.99
CA THR A 91 -23.37 10.80 5.23
C THR A 91 -23.35 9.37 5.75
N ASP A 92 -23.44 8.38 4.85
CA ASP A 92 -23.77 7.01 5.22
C ASP A 92 -22.54 6.16 5.52
N LEU A 93 -21.37 6.54 4.97
CA LEU A 93 -20.14 5.75 5.05
C LEU A 93 -18.99 6.43 5.81
N THR A 94 -19.28 7.43 6.64
CA THR A 94 -18.26 8.12 7.46
C THR A 94 -17.45 7.19 8.36
N TRP A 95 -18.03 6.07 8.78
CA TRP A 95 -17.41 5.01 9.59
C TRP A 95 -16.61 3.97 8.77
N LEU A 96 -16.70 4.00 7.44
CA LEU A 96 -16.03 3.05 6.55
C LEU A 96 -14.51 3.20 6.66
N ASN A 97 -13.78 2.09 6.79
CA ASN A 97 -12.32 2.06 6.89
C ASN A 97 -11.74 0.98 5.95
N SER A 98 -10.40 0.95 5.83
CA SER A 98 -9.70 0.04 4.92
C SER A 98 -9.90 -1.44 5.29
N GLU A 99 -10.05 -1.73 6.58
CA GLU A 99 -10.16 -3.10 7.10
C GLU A 99 -11.46 -3.77 6.67
N HIS A 100 -12.53 -2.99 6.50
CA HIS A 100 -13.79 -3.50 5.92
C HIS A 100 -13.63 -4.01 4.47
N PHE A 101 -12.57 -3.60 3.77
CA PHE A 101 -12.22 -4.11 2.43
C PHE A 101 -11.09 -5.17 2.47
N GLY A 102 -10.70 -5.62 3.66
CA GLY A 102 -9.60 -6.56 3.87
C GLY A 102 -8.23 -5.97 3.55
N PHE A 103 -8.07 -4.64 3.70
CA PHE A 103 -6.78 -3.94 3.57
C PHE A 103 -6.33 -3.38 4.91
N PRO A 104 -5.02 -3.30 5.16
CA PRO A 104 -4.52 -2.68 6.38
C PRO A 104 -4.98 -1.23 6.49
N SER A 105 -5.35 -0.82 7.70
CA SER A 105 -5.56 0.58 8.01
C SER A 105 -4.26 1.37 7.87
N LEU A 106 -4.39 2.65 7.51
CA LEU A 106 -3.29 3.58 7.71
C LEU A 106 -3.21 3.81 9.22
N GLU A 107 -2.14 3.33 9.87
CA GLU A 107 -1.89 3.61 11.28
C GLU A 107 -2.01 5.11 11.54
N THR A 108 -2.73 5.47 12.61
CA THR A 108 -2.66 6.84 13.11
C THR A 108 -1.26 7.10 13.63
N LEU A 109 -0.78 8.34 13.52
CA LEU A 109 0.52 8.73 14.06
C LEU A 109 0.64 8.39 15.55
N GLU A 110 -0.47 8.47 16.28
CA GLU A 110 -0.57 8.11 17.69
C GLU A 110 -0.36 6.62 17.94
N ASN A 111 -0.99 5.75 17.13
CA ASN A 111 -0.80 4.31 17.24
C ASN A 111 0.62 3.90 16.85
N PHE A 112 1.16 4.50 15.78
CA PHE A 112 2.53 4.26 15.35
C PHE A 112 3.55 4.64 16.45
N ALA A 113 3.43 5.84 17.03
CA ALA A 113 4.34 6.32 18.07
C ALA A 113 4.28 5.45 19.33
N LYS A 114 3.08 4.99 19.72
CA LYS A 114 2.89 4.10 20.86
C LYS A 114 3.55 2.73 20.62
N GLU A 115 3.27 2.10 19.48
CA GLU A 115 3.84 0.80 19.14
C GLU A 115 5.36 0.84 18.98
N GLU A 116 5.90 1.89 18.38
CA GLU A 116 7.34 2.12 18.26
C GLU A 116 7.98 2.22 19.64
N THR A 117 7.41 3.04 20.53
CA THR A 117 7.91 3.22 21.91
C THR A 117 7.89 1.90 22.67
N ASP A 118 6.78 1.16 22.63
CA ASP A 118 6.63 -0.13 23.31
C ASP A 118 7.63 -1.16 22.78
N ARG A 119 7.84 -1.21 21.46
CA ARG A 119 8.83 -2.09 20.82
C ARG A 119 10.27 -1.72 21.17
N MET A 120 10.61 -0.43 21.14
CA MET A 120 11.96 0.03 21.51
C MET A 120 12.28 -0.35 22.96
N ASN A 121 11.34 -0.14 23.88
CA ASN A 121 11.47 -0.54 25.28
C ASN A 121 11.69 -2.05 25.41
N LEU A 122 10.94 -2.85 24.65
CA LEU A 122 11.07 -4.32 24.64
C LEU A 122 12.44 -4.77 24.11
N PHE A 123 12.91 -4.19 23.00
CA PHE A 123 14.20 -4.50 22.41
C PHE A 123 15.34 -4.13 23.35
N GLN A 124 15.27 -2.95 23.99
CA GLN A 124 16.26 -2.55 24.98
C GLN A 124 16.28 -3.50 26.18
N LYS A 125 15.10 -3.83 26.74
CA LYS A 125 14.98 -4.78 27.86
C LYS A 125 15.63 -6.13 27.58
N HIS A 126 15.48 -6.63 26.36
CA HIS A 126 16.01 -7.93 25.93
C HIS A 126 17.35 -7.84 25.19
N LYS A 127 17.96 -6.65 25.11
CA LYS A 127 19.23 -6.38 24.40
C LYS A 127 19.21 -6.85 22.93
N VAL A 128 18.06 -6.77 22.28
CA VAL A 128 17.88 -7.13 20.87
C VAL A 128 18.33 -5.99 19.96
N ARG A 129 19.04 -6.31 18.87
CA ARG A 129 19.40 -5.38 17.80
C ARG A 129 18.90 -5.92 16.48
N ILE A 130 18.17 -5.09 15.72
CA ILE A 130 17.70 -5.41 14.37
C ILE A 130 18.38 -4.45 13.41
N GLN A 131 18.93 -4.99 12.32
CA GLN A 131 19.54 -4.22 11.24
C GLN A 131 18.90 -4.65 9.92
N TRP A 132 18.55 -3.67 9.10
CA TRP A 132 17.97 -3.90 7.78
C TRP A 132 19.05 -3.70 6.72
N LYS A 133 19.18 -4.66 5.80
CA LYS A 133 20.03 -4.53 4.62
C LYS A 133 19.13 -4.23 3.43
N HIS A 134 19.41 -3.19 2.67
CA HIS A 134 18.73 -2.92 1.41
C HIS A 134 19.63 -3.17 0.22
N LYS A 135 19.04 -3.65 -0.87
CA LYS A 135 19.69 -3.66 -2.18
C LYS A 135 19.42 -2.31 -2.85
N THR A 136 20.46 -1.51 -3.05
CA THR A 136 20.46 -0.42 -4.03
C THR A 136 20.94 -0.92 -5.38
N VAL A 137 20.76 -0.10 -6.42
CA VAL A 137 21.22 -0.39 -7.78
C VAL A 137 22.75 -0.54 -7.85
N ASP A 138 23.50 -0.01 -6.87
CA ASP A 138 24.98 -0.07 -6.84
C ASP A 138 25.54 -0.37 -5.43
N ALA A 139 25.24 -1.55 -4.86
CA ALA A 139 25.90 -2.03 -3.65
C ALA A 139 26.59 -3.39 -3.85
N GLU A 140 27.32 -3.53 -4.96
CA GLU A 140 28.45 -4.44 -5.05
C GLU A 140 29.75 -3.64 -4.92
N ASN A 141 30.13 -3.32 -3.69
CA ASN A 141 31.53 -3.08 -3.33
C ASN A 141 31.67 -3.37 -1.83
N TRP A 142 32.05 -4.61 -1.53
CA TRP A 142 32.60 -4.98 -0.24
C TRP A 142 34.13 -5.07 -0.39
N ILE A 143 34.85 -4.20 0.31
CA ILE A 143 36.19 -4.48 0.85
C ILE A 143 35.98 -4.74 2.34
#